data_AF-A0A0P6VKX8-F1
#
_entry.id   AF-A0A0P6VKX8-F1
#
_cell.length_a   1.000
_cell.length_b   1.000
_cell.length_c   1.000
_cell.angle_alpha   90.00
_cell.angle_beta   90.00
_cell.angle_gamma   90.00
#
_symmetry.space_group_name_H-M   'P 1'
#
loop_
_entity.id
_entity.type
_entity.pdbx_description
1 polymer ?
#
loop_
_entity_poly.entity_id
_entity_poly.type
_entity_poly.pdbx_seq_one_letter_code
_entity_poly.pdbx_strand_id
1 'polypeptide(L)'
;MATLTVPDLPEDARRTLEQRADRNGRSIEDEARAILLQAIRPAPARRVGDELAAIGRSCGLTDADVEAMQTASAKRPVAPIRFE
;
A
#
# COMPACT_ATOMS: atom_id res chain seq x y z
N MET A 1 -3.12 -1.35 28.24
CA MET A 1 -1.76 -1.42 27.65
C MET A 1 -1.53 -2.86 27.26
N ALA A 2 -1.15 -3.13 26.01
CA ALA A 2 -0.74 -4.47 25.61
C ALA A 2 0.77 -4.60 25.82
N THR A 3 1.19 -5.65 26.50
CA THR A 3 2.61 -5.95 26.72
C THR A 3 2.98 -7.14 25.84
N LEU A 4 4.11 -7.05 25.15
CA LEU A 4 4.67 -8.14 24.35
C LEU A 4 6.03 -8.52 24.95
N THR A 5 6.21 -9.79 25.28
CA THR A 5 7.49 -10.36 25.72
C THR A 5 8.00 -11.28 24.62
N VAL A 6 9.23 -11.06 24.18
CA VAL A 6 9.91 -11.92 23.20
C VAL A 6 10.95 -12.76 23.97
N PRO A 7 10.61 -14.00 24.38
CA PRO A 7 11.56 -14.86 25.07
C PRO A 7 12.68 -15.29 24.12
N ASP A 8 13.85 -15.58 24.69
CA ASP A 8 15.00 -16.18 24.00
C ASP A 8 15.46 -15.42 22.74
N LEU A 9 15.38 -14.08 22.77
CA LEU A 9 15.90 -13.25 21.68
C LEU A 9 17.43 -13.44 21.56
N PRO A 10 17.95 -13.86 20.39
CA PRO A 10 19.37 -14.00 20.18
C PRO A 10 20.14 -12.72 20.53
N GLU A 11 21.30 -12.85 21.18
CA GLU A 11 22.06 -11.69 21.67
C GLU A 11 22.51 -10.77 20.52
N ASP A 12 22.84 -11.34 19.35
CA ASP A 12 23.16 -10.58 18.15
C ASP A 12 21.97 -9.73 17.66
N ALA A 13 20.75 -10.28 17.71
CA ALA A 13 19.53 -9.55 17.40
C ALA A 13 19.27 -8.43 18.40
N ARG A 14 19.45 -8.70 19.70
CA ARG A 14 19.34 -7.69 20.77
C ARG A 14 20.34 -6.53 20.55
N ARG A 15 21.60 -6.85 20.25
CA ARG A 15 22.66 -5.86 19.98
C ARG A 15 22.39 -5.04 18.73
N THR A 16 21.89 -5.68 17.68
CA THR A 16 21.52 -4.98 16.45
C THR A 16 20.36 -4.01 16.69
N LEU A 17 19.40 -4.40 17.52
CA LEU A 17 18.27 -3.55 17.90
C LEU A 17 18.73 -2.35 18.75
N GLU A 18 19.62 -2.56 19.72
CA GLU A 18 20.24 -1.49 20.52
C GLU A 18 20.93 -0.46 19.63
N GLN A 19 21.83 -0.90 18.75
CA GLN A 19 22.57 0.00 17.84
C GLN A 19 21.63 0.79 16.93
N ARG A 20 20.55 0.16 16.46
CA ARG A 20 19.55 0.80 15.62
C ARG A 20 18.73 1.84 16.41
N ALA A 21 18.38 1.55 17.67
CA ALA A 21 17.68 2.46 18.55
C ALA A 21 18.53 3.71 18.85
N ASP A 22 19.82 3.52 19.18
CA ASP A 22 20.79 4.61 19.40
C ASP A 22 20.93 5.49 18.15
N ARG A 23 21.08 4.88 16.98
CA ARG A 23 21.17 5.60 15.70
C ARG A 23 19.92 6.44 15.41
N ASN A 24 18.75 5.97 15.84
CA ASN A 24 17.48 6.66 15.61
C ASN A 24 17.08 7.59 16.77
N GLY A 25 17.89 7.69 17.83
CA GLY A 25 17.59 8.49 19.02
C GLY A 25 16.35 8.01 19.77
N ARG A 26 16.12 6.70 19.81
CA ARG A 26 14.93 6.06 20.42
C ARG A 26 15.33 5.11 21.53
N SER A 27 14.38 4.82 22.43
CA SER A 27 14.52 3.67 23.32
C SER A 27 14.43 2.36 22.52
N ILE A 28 14.97 1.27 23.08
CA ILE A 28 14.86 -0.07 22.48
C ILE A 28 13.38 -0.45 22.29
N GLU A 29 12.53 -0.12 23.26
CA GLU A 29 11.09 -0.42 23.19
C GLU A 29 10.42 0.36 22.05
N ASP A 30 10.74 1.65 21.90
CA ASP A 30 10.18 2.49 20.84
C ASP A 30 10.63 2.02 19.45
N GLU A 31 11.89 1.60 19.31
CA GLU A 31 12.40 1.06 18.05
C GLU A 31 11.76 -0.30 17.74
N ALA A 32 11.62 -1.19 18.73
CA ALA A 32 10.91 -2.47 18.56
C ALA A 32 9.45 -2.25 18.12
N ARG A 33 8.77 -1.30 18.76
CA ARG A 33 7.40 -0.91 18.41
C ARG A 33 7.32 -0.35 17.00
N ALA A 34 8.26 0.51 16.60
CA ALA A 34 8.31 1.09 15.26
C ALA A 34 8.51 0.02 14.19
N ILE A 35 9.41 -0.95 14.42
CA ILE A 35 9.65 -2.08 13.51
C ILE A 35 8.38 -2.94 13.38
N LEU A 36 7.74 -3.29 14.49
CA LEU A 36 6.50 -4.06 14.48
C LEU A 36 5.40 -3.32 13.71
N LEU A 37 5.19 -2.03 13.98
CA LEU A 37 4.22 -1.21 13.26
C LEU A 37 4.52 -1.15 11.76
N GLN A 38 5.79 -1.08 11.37
CA GLN A 38 6.19 -1.09 9.97
C GLN A 38 5.93 -2.46 9.32
N ALA A 39 6.20 -3.55 10.03
CA ALA A 39 6.04 -4.91 9.52
C ALA A 39 4.56 -5.33 9.39
N ILE A 40 3.70 -4.89 10.31
CA ILE A 40 2.27 -5.21 10.29
C ILE A 40 1.45 -4.23 9.45
N ARG A 41 2.02 -3.10 9.01
CA ARG A 41 1.34 -2.22 8.08
C ARG A 41 1.07 -3.04 6.81
N PRO A 42 -0.20 -3.23 6.42
CA PRO A 42 -0.47 -3.83 5.13
C PRO A 42 0.27 -2.99 4.09
N ALA A 43 1.00 -3.65 3.18
CA ALA A 43 1.55 -2.98 2.01
C ALA A 43 0.46 -2.05 1.49
N PRO A 44 0.77 -0.75 1.22
CA PRO A 44 -0.26 0.21 0.85
C PRO A 44 -1.10 -0.46 -0.22
N ALA A 45 -2.41 -0.63 0.07
CA ALA A 45 -3.30 -1.29 -0.87
C ALA A 45 -3.02 -0.64 -2.21
N ARG A 46 -2.52 -1.43 -3.18
CA ARG A 46 -2.15 -0.91 -4.49
C ARG A 46 -3.36 -0.12 -4.96
N ARG A 47 -3.24 1.20 -5.01
CA ARG A 47 -4.38 2.04 -5.33
C ARG A 47 -4.72 1.68 -6.75
N VAL A 48 -5.90 1.10 -6.96
CA VAL A 48 -6.31 0.57 -8.28
C VAL A 48 -6.12 1.64 -9.36
N GLY A 49 -6.38 2.90 -9.05
CA GLY A 49 -6.12 4.03 -9.95
C GLY A 49 -4.64 4.25 -10.27
N ASP A 50 -3.71 4.09 -9.32
CA ASP A 50 -2.28 4.28 -9.55
C ASP A 50 -1.72 3.15 -10.44
N GLU A 51 -2.18 1.92 -10.24
CA GLU A 51 -1.85 0.76 -11.08
C GLU A 51 -2.42 0.90 -12.50
N LEU A 52 -3.69 1.28 -12.62
CA LEU A 52 -4.32 1.53 -13.92
C LEU A 52 -3.62 2.68 -14.66
N ALA A 53 -3.22 3.74 -13.95
CA ALA A 53 -2.47 4.85 -14.53
C ALA A 53 -1.05 4.41 -14.96
N ALA A 54 -0.40 3.52 -14.21
CA ALA A 54 0.89 2.95 -14.61
C ALA A 54 0.78 2.11 -15.88
N ILE A 55 -0.27 1.29 -15.99
CA ILE A 55 -0.57 0.51 -17.21
C ILE A 55 -0.88 1.45 -18.38
N GLY A 56 -1.70 2.48 -18.19
CA GLY A 56 -1.99 3.47 -19.23
C GLY A 56 -0.72 4.13 -19.77
N ARG A 57 0.19 4.56 -18.87
CA ARG A 57 1.49 5.13 -19.26
C ARG A 57 2.38 4.14 -20.00
N SER A 58 2.46 2.88 -19.57
CA SER A 58 3.31 1.88 -20.25
C SER A 58 2.79 1.50 -21.63
N CYS A 59 1.47 1.55 -21.83
CA CYS A 59 0.84 1.34 -23.14
C CYS A 59 0.82 2.60 -24.03
N GLY A 60 1.29 3.75 -23.53
CA GLY A 60 1.28 5.01 -24.28
C GLY A 60 -0.12 5.60 -24.48
N LEU A 61 -1.07 5.30 -23.58
CA LEU A 61 -2.44 5.81 -23.65
C LEU A 61 -2.43 7.34 -23.57
N THR A 62 -3.07 7.98 -24.55
CA THR A 62 -3.19 9.42 -24.66
C THR A 62 -4.61 9.90 -24.38
N ASP A 63 -4.78 11.20 -24.14
CA ASP A 63 -6.11 11.79 -23.98
C ASP A 63 -6.99 11.60 -25.23
N ALA A 64 -6.38 11.56 -26.43
CA ALA A 64 -7.09 11.29 -27.67
C ALA A 64 -7.67 9.86 -27.72
N ASP A 65 -6.98 8.87 -27.15
CA ASP A 65 -7.48 7.50 -27.04
C ASP A 65 -8.69 7.45 -26.09
N VAL A 66 -8.63 8.20 -24.99
CA VAL A 66 -9.73 8.32 -24.02
C VAL A 66 -10.94 9.02 -24.66
N GLU A 67 -10.72 10.12 -25.38
CA GLU A 67 -11.75 10.83 -26.14
C GLU A 67 -12.41 9.91 -27.17
N ALA A 68 -11.62 9.16 -27.94
CA ALA A 68 -12.13 8.20 -28.91
C ALA A 68 -13.00 7.11 -28.26
N MET A 69 -12.61 6.59 -27.09
CA MET A 69 -13.42 5.64 -26.32
C MET A 69 -14.73 6.25 -25.81
N GLN A 70 -14.71 7.50 -25.35
CA GLN A 70 -15.90 8.21 -24.89
C GLN A 70 -16.86 8.49 -26.04
N THR A 71 -16.34 8.87 -27.21
CA THR A 71 -17.13 9.04 -28.44
C THR A 71 -17.69 7.70 -28.93
N ALA A 72 -16.92 6.61 -28.88
CA ALA A 72 -17.40 5.27 -29.25
C ALA A 72 -18.48 4.76 -28.26
N SER A 73 -18.38 5.14 -26.99
CA SER A 73 -19.38 4.89 -25.95
C SER A 73 -20.60 5.81 -26.06
N ALA A 74 -20.79 6.52 -27.19
CA ALA A 74 -21.94 7.39 -27.42
C ALA A 74 -23.28 6.68 -27.14
N LYS A 75 -23.74 6.89 -25.91
CA LYS A 75 -25.12 7.14 -25.47
C LYS A 75 -26.19 6.26 -26.12
N ARG A 76 -25.99 4.95 -26.27
CA ARG A 76 -27.15 4.05 -26.29
C ARG A 76 -27.63 3.96 -24.83
N PRO A 77 -28.77 4.59 -24.48
CA PRO A 77 -29.35 4.34 -23.18
C PRO A 77 -29.51 2.82 -23.04
N VAL A 78 -29.04 2.29 -21.92
CA VAL A 78 -29.31 0.89 -21.57
C VAL A 78 -30.83 0.74 -21.59
N ALA A 79 -31.33 -0.24 -22.34
CA ALA A 79 -32.76 -0.49 -22.41
C ALA A 79 -33.30 -0.66 -20.97
N PRO A 80 -34.39 0.02 -20.60
CA PRO A 80 -34.92 -0.07 -19.25
C PRO A 80 -35.26 -1.53 -18.93
N ILE A 81 -34.87 -1.97 -17.74
CA ILE A 81 -35.27 -3.28 -17.21
C ILE A 81 -36.80 -3.25 -17.10
N ARG A 82 -37.47 -4.15 -17.80
CA ARG A 82 -38.91 -4.37 -17.64
C ARG A 82 -39.09 -5.26 -16.40
N PHE A 83 -39.84 -4.77 -15.44
CA PHE A 83 -40.31 -5.58 -14.32
C PHE A 83 -41.68 -6.15 -14.72
N GLU A 84 -41.82 -7.47 -14.72
CA GLU A 84 -43.13 -8.16 -14.73
C GLU A 84 -43.69 -8.25 -13.31
#